data_AF-A0A2N5X4Z7-F1
#
_entry.id   AF-A0A2N5X4Z7-F1
#
_cell.length_a   1.000
_cell.length_b   1.000
_cell.length_c   1.000
_cell.angle_alpha   90.00
_cell.angle_beta   90.00
_cell.angle_gamma   90.00
#
_symmetry.space_group_name_H-M   'P 1'
#
loop_
_entity.id
_entity.type
_entity.pdbx_description
1 polymer ?
#
loop_
_entity_poly.entity_id
_entity_poly.type
_entity_poly.pdbx_seq_one_letter_code
_entity_poly.pdbx_strand_id
1 'polypeptide(L)'
;MWDSSDRNVIFRNENVVELPVSVYDTGYDSFPMLWQQLRERCIDLENGCDVMSIPHNPNLAGGLMFRDPETDQELEDRLFFEPVVELIQHKGASECRFDRLRGLGLDTIDESCDFEQIPSDNLNMMGTVYGKVRTDKALEVPLETFARRNMVRNTLKDGLLLQDSLGKNPFVMGFIGSTDTHSATPGAAEENNYVGHLGRRDAEYTNVQDHFYSNPGGLAVVWAEENSRDSIFSAIRRKETYATSGTRPEVRFFAGNYADDLCTDPDMLRKAYNSGVPMGGELELSAESEPPAFLVAVRKDQGTQRYPGTDLQRVQVIKGWVDATGEAHEQVIDVLGDADNGASVDASSCAPVGEGLKHACTVWRDPDFERKENAFYYVRVLENPTCRWSTLQCQAAGVNPLSESCDTQAEAANARAQQSGATGDVFSKCCMDPAEQAFYSPIVQERAWSSPIWTRQADAEIFR
;
A
#
# COMPACT_ATOMS: atom_id res chain seq x y z
N MET A 1 10.41 -19.93 -11.96
CA MET A 1 10.79 -18.78 -11.12
C MET A 1 9.91 -17.66 -11.61
N TRP A 2 8.89 -17.31 -10.82
CA TRP A 2 7.95 -16.22 -11.09
C TRP A 2 7.69 -15.53 -9.75
N ASP A 3 8.76 -15.29 -9.00
CA ASP A 3 8.72 -14.55 -7.76
C ASP A 3 8.92 -13.09 -8.16
N SER A 4 8.05 -12.19 -7.67
CA SER A 4 8.06 -10.78 -8.12
C SER A 4 9.35 -10.11 -7.66
N SER A 5 10.20 -9.76 -8.62
CA SER A 5 11.33 -8.84 -8.43
C SER A 5 11.23 -7.69 -9.43
N ASP A 6 10.01 -7.35 -9.82
CA ASP A 6 9.75 -6.38 -10.87
C ASP A 6 9.85 -4.96 -10.32
N ARG A 7 10.38 -4.06 -11.16
CA ARG A 7 10.52 -2.63 -10.87
C ARG A 7 9.94 -1.82 -12.02
N ASN A 8 9.15 -0.82 -11.71
CA ASN A 8 8.74 0.19 -12.67
C ASN A 8 9.87 1.23 -12.83
N VAL A 9 10.45 1.33 -14.02
CA VAL A 9 11.51 2.32 -14.32
C VAL A 9 10.89 3.59 -14.89
N ILE A 10 11.05 4.70 -14.19
CA ILE A 10 10.46 6.00 -14.53
C ILE A 10 11.56 7.00 -14.79
N PHE A 11 11.58 7.56 -16.01
CA PHE A 11 12.49 8.64 -16.39
C PHE A 11 11.84 10.01 -16.19
N ARG A 12 12.63 10.94 -15.65
CA ARG A 12 12.21 12.32 -15.36
C ARG A 12 11.56 13.00 -16.56
N ASN A 13 12.23 12.96 -17.71
CA ASN A 13 11.81 13.66 -18.92
C ASN A 13 12.16 12.87 -20.20
N GLU A 14 12.30 13.54 -21.33
CA GLU A 14 12.64 12.95 -22.63
C GLU A 14 14.10 12.46 -22.74
N ASN A 15 14.99 12.87 -21.83
CA ASN A 15 16.36 12.37 -21.77
C ASN A 15 16.33 10.98 -21.12
N VAL A 16 16.38 9.94 -21.96
CA VAL A 16 16.24 8.54 -21.57
C VAL A 16 17.36 7.70 -22.18
N VAL A 17 17.51 6.46 -21.68
CA VAL A 17 18.39 5.46 -22.29
C VAL A 17 17.96 5.12 -23.72
N GLU A 18 18.91 4.79 -24.59
CA GLU A 18 18.62 4.41 -25.99
C GLU A 18 17.76 3.15 -26.08
N LEU A 19 18.03 2.17 -25.21
CA LEU A 19 17.26 0.92 -25.10
C LEU A 19 16.94 0.63 -23.63
N PRO A 20 15.73 0.14 -23.31
CA PRO A 20 15.37 -0.26 -21.95
C PRO A 20 16.34 -1.32 -21.40
N VAL A 21 16.73 -1.19 -20.13
CA VAL A 21 17.45 -2.25 -19.42
C VAL A 21 16.51 -3.43 -19.25
N SER A 22 16.90 -4.61 -19.75
CA SER A 22 16.07 -5.80 -19.76
C SER A 22 16.63 -6.90 -18.85
N VAL A 23 15.83 -7.92 -18.57
CA VAL A 23 16.27 -9.12 -17.83
C VAL A 23 17.45 -9.84 -18.51
N TYR A 24 17.63 -9.66 -19.83
CA TYR A 24 18.77 -10.22 -20.55
C TYR A 24 20.06 -9.44 -20.32
N ASP A 25 19.97 -8.14 -19.99
CA ASP A 25 21.11 -7.33 -19.57
C ASP A 25 21.50 -7.63 -18.12
N THR A 26 20.51 -7.83 -17.24
CA THR A 26 20.74 -7.98 -15.80
C THR A 26 21.01 -9.41 -15.37
N GLY A 27 20.58 -10.39 -16.17
CA GLY A 27 20.40 -11.76 -15.71
C GLY A 27 19.12 -11.92 -14.89
N TYR A 28 18.65 -13.17 -14.79
CA TYR A 28 17.57 -13.54 -13.87
C TYR A 28 18.10 -13.38 -12.44
N ASP A 29 17.34 -12.71 -11.57
CA ASP A 29 17.60 -12.52 -10.13
C ASP A 29 18.65 -11.46 -9.71
N SER A 30 18.98 -10.49 -10.57
CA SER A 30 19.90 -9.40 -10.22
C SER A 30 19.29 -8.01 -10.36
N PHE A 31 18.45 -7.62 -9.39
CA PHE A 31 17.98 -6.24 -9.31
C PHE A 31 19.10 -5.21 -9.04
N PRO A 32 20.22 -5.51 -8.35
CA PRO A 32 21.31 -4.54 -8.27
C PRO A 32 21.93 -4.24 -9.63
N MET A 33 21.96 -5.22 -10.55
CA MET A 33 22.43 -4.99 -11.91
C MET A 33 21.52 -4.03 -12.69
N LEU A 34 20.22 -3.98 -12.40
CA LEU A 34 19.34 -2.94 -12.96
C LEU A 34 19.84 -1.55 -12.58
N TRP A 35 20.13 -1.32 -11.30
CA TRP A 35 20.64 -0.03 -10.83
C TRP A 35 21.99 0.33 -11.43
N GLN A 36 22.91 -0.63 -11.50
CA GLN A 36 24.21 -0.42 -12.15
C GLN A 36 24.02 0.00 -13.61
N GLN A 37 23.17 -0.71 -14.37
CA GLN A 37 22.92 -0.38 -15.78
C GLN A 37 22.20 0.97 -15.94
N LEU A 38 21.25 1.31 -15.05
CA LEU A 38 20.61 2.63 -15.05
C LEU A 38 21.61 3.73 -14.71
N ARG A 39 22.53 3.50 -13.78
CA ARG A 39 23.61 4.43 -13.45
C ARG A 39 24.50 4.68 -14.67
N GLU A 40 25.07 3.62 -15.23
CA GLU A 40 26.01 3.69 -16.36
C GLU A 40 25.36 4.28 -17.64
N ARG A 41 24.12 3.90 -17.94
CA ARG A 41 23.44 4.28 -19.20
C ARG A 41 22.62 5.56 -19.12
N CYS A 42 22.41 6.13 -17.92
CA CYS A 42 21.60 7.33 -17.73
C CYS A 42 22.30 8.36 -16.84
N ILE A 43 22.54 8.03 -15.58
CA ILE A 43 23.03 8.99 -14.57
C ILE A 43 24.45 9.50 -14.92
N ASP A 44 25.36 8.57 -15.22
CA ASP A 44 26.78 8.88 -15.42
C ASP A 44 27.08 9.49 -16.81
N LEU A 45 26.07 9.60 -17.68
CA LEU A 45 26.21 10.28 -18.97
C LEU A 45 26.21 11.80 -18.83
N GLU A 46 25.76 12.34 -17.68
CA GLU A 46 25.69 13.78 -17.38
C GLU A 46 24.96 14.60 -18.47
N ASN A 47 24.04 13.97 -19.21
CA ASN A 47 23.33 14.56 -20.34
C ASN A 47 21.89 15.01 -19.98
N GLY A 48 21.57 15.08 -18.68
CA GLY A 48 20.24 15.42 -18.18
C GLY A 48 19.29 14.24 -17.98
N CYS A 49 19.74 13.00 -18.22
CA CYS A 49 18.98 11.80 -17.91
C CYS A 49 18.92 11.58 -16.38
N ASP A 50 17.70 11.41 -15.86
CA ASP A 50 17.45 11.10 -14.45
C ASP A 50 16.34 10.04 -14.37
N VAL A 51 16.50 9.09 -13.46
CA VAL A 51 15.69 7.87 -13.41
C VAL A 51 15.54 7.37 -11.99
N MET A 52 14.39 6.77 -11.74
CA MET A 52 14.11 5.98 -10.54
C MET A 52 13.48 4.64 -10.93
N SER A 53 13.60 3.67 -10.04
CA SER A 53 12.96 2.36 -10.12
C SER A 53 12.02 2.19 -8.92
N ILE A 54 10.82 1.68 -9.14
CA ILE A 54 9.84 1.50 -8.07
C ILE A 54 9.56 0.02 -7.88
N PRO A 55 10.00 -0.60 -6.78
CA PRO A 55 9.64 -1.98 -6.44
C PRO A 55 8.12 -2.10 -6.29
N HIS A 56 7.54 -3.15 -6.89
CA HIS A 56 6.09 -3.36 -6.88
C HIS A 56 5.70 -4.81 -6.55
N ASN A 57 4.51 -4.98 -5.97
CA ASN A 57 4.05 -6.26 -5.42
C ASN A 57 5.06 -7.01 -4.51
N PRO A 58 5.67 -6.37 -3.49
CA PRO A 58 6.57 -7.08 -2.57
C PRO A 58 5.87 -8.23 -1.83
N ASN A 59 4.55 -8.15 -1.64
CA ASN A 59 3.76 -9.25 -1.08
C ASN A 59 3.92 -10.58 -1.85
N LEU A 60 4.29 -10.52 -3.14
CA LEU A 60 4.48 -11.67 -4.04
C LEU A 60 5.95 -11.91 -4.42
N ALA A 61 6.90 -11.40 -3.63
CA ALA A 61 8.32 -11.48 -3.93
C ALA A 61 9.04 -12.71 -3.33
N GLY A 62 8.35 -13.55 -2.55
CA GLY A 62 8.99 -14.69 -1.86
C GLY A 62 10.19 -14.32 -0.99
N GLY A 63 10.25 -13.09 -0.46
CA GLY A 63 11.32 -12.58 0.39
C GLY A 63 12.50 -11.96 -0.34
N LEU A 64 12.47 -11.89 -1.68
CA LEU A 64 13.65 -11.51 -2.48
C LEU A 64 13.79 -9.99 -2.70
N MET A 65 12.70 -9.22 -2.57
CA MET A 65 12.68 -7.79 -2.97
C MET A 65 13.58 -6.90 -2.10
N PHE A 66 13.59 -7.15 -0.79
CA PHE A 66 14.27 -6.33 0.21
C PHE A 66 15.28 -7.16 1.02
N ARG A 67 16.14 -7.91 0.33
CA ARG A 67 17.30 -8.53 0.99
C ARG A 67 18.28 -7.48 1.52
N ASP A 68 19.08 -7.88 2.51
CA ASP A 68 20.18 -7.06 3.01
C ASP A 68 21.14 -6.71 1.85
N PRO A 69 21.69 -5.48 1.82
CA PRO A 69 22.67 -5.11 0.81
C PRO A 69 23.96 -5.91 1.00
N GLU A 70 24.56 -6.39 -0.09
CA GLU A 70 25.82 -7.15 -0.05
C GLU A 70 27.06 -6.24 -0.05
N THR A 71 26.89 -4.98 -0.46
CA THR A 71 27.97 -3.98 -0.54
C THR A 71 27.44 -2.60 -0.20
N ASP A 72 28.33 -1.68 0.21
CA ASP A 72 27.99 -0.27 0.42
C ASP A 72 27.39 0.36 -0.84
N GLN A 73 27.91 0.01 -2.03
CA GLN A 73 27.39 0.50 -3.29
C GLN A 73 25.94 0.07 -3.53
N GLU A 74 25.59 -1.18 -3.19
CA GLU A 74 24.22 -1.66 -3.31
C GLU A 74 23.27 -0.90 -2.37
N LEU A 75 23.72 -0.59 -1.15
CA LEU A 75 22.96 0.24 -0.22
C LEU A 75 22.70 1.64 -0.81
N GLU A 76 23.74 2.30 -1.31
CA GLU A 76 23.62 3.65 -1.91
C GLU A 76 22.74 3.64 -3.16
N ASP A 77 22.89 2.63 -4.01
CA ASP A 77 22.09 2.48 -5.22
C ASP A 77 20.61 2.28 -4.88
N ARG A 78 20.27 1.47 -3.87
CA ARG A 78 18.89 1.31 -3.42
C ARG A 78 18.31 2.65 -2.96
N LEU A 79 19.00 3.36 -2.08
CA LEU A 79 18.56 4.66 -1.57
C LEU A 79 18.37 5.70 -2.68
N PHE A 80 19.20 5.65 -3.72
CA PHE A 80 19.13 6.55 -4.86
C PHE A 80 17.98 6.18 -5.81
N PHE A 81 17.90 4.92 -6.24
CA PHE A 81 17.00 4.48 -7.30
C PHE A 81 15.60 4.11 -6.81
N GLU A 82 15.41 3.65 -5.57
CA GLU A 82 14.12 3.20 -5.04
C GLU A 82 13.57 4.16 -3.95
N PRO A 83 13.21 5.41 -4.28
CA PRO A 83 12.70 6.36 -3.29
C PRO A 83 11.32 5.95 -2.77
N VAL A 84 10.50 5.28 -3.56
CA VAL A 84 9.14 4.87 -3.18
C VAL A 84 8.88 3.41 -3.50
N VAL A 85 7.95 2.80 -2.76
CA VAL A 85 7.49 1.42 -2.93
C VAL A 85 5.97 1.39 -3.11
N GLU A 86 5.50 0.43 -3.91
CA GLU A 86 4.08 0.15 -4.03
C GLU A 86 3.55 -0.62 -2.81
N LEU A 87 2.60 -0.02 -2.09
CA LEU A 87 1.92 -0.66 -0.96
C LEU A 87 0.69 -1.48 -1.37
N ILE A 88 0.05 -1.16 -2.49
CA ILE A 88 -1.16 -1.85 -2.93
C ILE A 88 -1.31 -1.84 -4.44
N GLN A 89 -1.81 -2.96 -4.94
CA GLN A 89 -2.07 -3.23 -6.34
C GLN A 89 -3.18 -4.30 -6.47
N HIS A 90 -3.73 -4.56 -7.68
CA HIS A 90 -4.78 -5.58 -7.87
C HIS A 90 -4.40 -6.98 -7.34
N LYS A 91 -3.10 -7.28 -7.19
CA LYS A 91 -2.59 -8.50 -6.55
C LYS A 91 -2.35 -8.32 -5.03
N GLY A 92 -3.14 -7.47 -4.38
CA GLY A 92 -3.21 -7.35 -2.92
C GLY A 92 -2.36 -6.24 -2.30
N ALA A 93 -2.50 -6.14 -0.98
CA ALA A 93 -1.79 -5.18 -0.13
C ALA A 93 -0.45 -5.74 0.37
N SER A 94 0.48 -4.83 0.59
CA SER A 94 1.85 -5.11 1.05
C SER A 94 2.24 -4.30 2.29
N GLU A 95 1.31 -3.60 2.95
CA GLU A 95 1.61 -2.85 4.18
C GLU A 95 2.11 -3.79 5.29
N CYS A 96 1.28 -4.76 5.65
CA CYS A 96 1.43 -5.70 6.75
C CYS A 96 0.49 -6.89 6.52
N ARG A 97 0.59 -7.95 7.34
CA ARG A 97 -0.22 -9.16 7.21
C ARG A 97 -0.72 -9.69 8.55
N PHE A 98 -2.03 -9.97 8.64
CA PHE A 98 -2.68 -10.58 9.80
C PHE A 98 -3.65 -11.69 9.38
N ASP A 99 -3.49 -12.87 9.96
CA ASP A 99 -4.45 -13.97 9.83
C ASP A 99 -5.48 -13.87 10.95
N ARG A 100 -6.68 -13.38 10.59
CA ARG A 100 -7.77 -13.15 11.53
C ARG A 100 -8.44 -14.41 12.08
N LEU A 101 -8.32 -15.55 11.39
CA LEU A 101 -8.87 -16.81 11.92
C LEU A 101 -8.00 -17.34 13.05
N ARG A 102 -6.69 -17.13 12.92
CA ARG A 102 -5.69 -17.56 13.90
C ARG A 102 -5.41 -16.51 14.97
N GLY A 103 -5.79 -15.25 14.74
CA GLY A 103 -5.44 -14.12 15.60
C GLY A 103 -3.93 -13.87 15.64
N LEU A 104 -3.25 -14.08 14.52
CA LEU A 104 -1.78 -14.06 14.43
C LEU A 104 -1.31 -13.21 13.24
N GLY A 105 -0.44 -12.24 13.50
CA GLY A 105 0.18 -11.42 12.46
C GLY A 105 1.63 -11.79 12.16
N LEU A 106 2.09 -11.37 10.99
CA LEU A 106 3.50 -11.48 10.59
C LEU A 106 4.28 -10.33 11.25
N ASP A 107 4.70 -10.54 12.49
CA ASP A 107 5.35 -9.54 13.35
C ASP A 107 4.51 -8.27 13.57
N THR A 108 3.20 -8.44 13.63
CA THR A 108 2.25 -7.36 13.92
C THR A 108 1.10 -7.91 14.76
N ILE A 109 0.50 -7.04 15.58
CA ILE A 109 -0.75 -7.30 16.32
C ILE A 109 -1.93 -6.50 15.73
N ASP A 110 -1.69 -5.74 14.67
CA ASP A 110 -2.67 -4.87 14.03
C ASP A 110 -3.63 -5.71 13.19
N GLU A 111 -4.84 -5.94 13.71
CA GLU A 111 -5.86 -6.76 13.05
C GLU A 111 -6.31 -6.16 11.70
N SER A 112 -6.11 -4.85 11.48
CA SER A 112 -6.44 -4.21 10.19
C SER A 112 -5.47 -4.61 9.06
N CYS A 113 -4.44 -5.38 9.36
CA CYS A 113 -3.51 -5.98 8.39
C CYS A 113 -4.05 -7.25 7.70
N ASP A 114 -5.33 -7.61 7.91
CA ASP A 114 -6.04 -8.64 7.14
C ASP A 114 -6.54 -8.14 5.76
N PHE A 115 -6.36 -6.84 5.50
CA PHE A 115 -6.85 -6.14 4.32
C PHE A 115 -6.22 -6.60 3.01
N GLU A 116 -7.07 -7.00 2.05
CA GLU A 116 -6.71 -7.35 0.66
C GLU A 116 -5.44 -8.20 0.55
N GLN A 117 -5.32 -9.19 1.45
CA GLN A 117 -4.19 -10.10 1.49
C GLN A 117 -4.33 -11.21 0.45
N ILE A 118 -3.22 -11.56 -0.20
CA ILE A 118 -3.17 -12.75 -1.05
C ILE A 118 -2.71 -13.95 -0.22
N PRO A 119 -3.34 -15.14 -0.36
CA PRO A 119 -2.91 -16.34 0.37
C PRO A 119 -1.49 -16.81 0.03
N SER A 120 -1.09 -16.69 -1.23
CA SER A 120 0.25 -17.06 -1.73
C SER A 120 1.23 -15.89 -1.68
N ASP A 121 2.51 -16.15 -1.95
CA ASP A 121 3.62 -15.19 -1.88
C ASP A 121 4.38 -15.03 -3.20
N ASN A 122 3.77 -15.46 -4.32
CA ASN A 122 4.37 -15.43 -5.65
C ASN A 122 3.30 -15.30 -6.77
N LEU A 123 3.73 -14.98 -7.99
CA LEU A 123 2.82 -14.70 -9.11
C LEU A 123 2.05 -15.93 -9.61
N ASN A 124 2.38 -17.15 -9.19
CA ASN A 124 1.61 -18.33 -9.58
C ASN A 124 0.17 -18.29 -9.02
N MET A 125 -0.12 -17.42 -8.04
CA MET A 125 -1.49 -17.13 -7.58
C MET A 125 -2.47 -16.78 -8.71
N MET A 126 -1.97 -16.23 -9.83
CA MET A 126 -2.75 -15.93 -11.04
C MET A 126 -3.07 -17.17 -11.90
N GLY A 127 -2.60 -18.35 -11.51
CA GLY A 127 -2.70 -19.62 -12.23
C GLY A 127 -4.05 -20.33 -12.12
N THR A 128 -5.12 -19.62 -11.75
CA THR A 128 -6.48 -20.17 -11.72
C THR A 128 -7.10 -20.12 -13.12
N VAL A 129 -7.71 -21.23 -13.53
CA VAL A 129 -8.39 -21.36 -14.82
C VAL A 129 -9.68 -22.15 -14.65
N TYR A 130 -10.81 -21.51 -14.95
CA TYR A 130 -12.17 -22.04 -14.75
C TYR A 130 -12.43 -22.42 -13.30
N GLY A 131 -12.05 -21.54 -12.37
CA GLY A 131 -12.24 -21.69 -10.92
C GLY A 131 -11.30 -22.69 -10.26
N LYS A 132 -10.36 -23.28 -11.01
CA LYS A 132 -9.42 -24.30 -10.51
C LYS A 132 -8.00 -23.79 -10.53
N VAL A 133 -7.37 -23.82 -9.36
CA VAL A 133 -5.92 -23.60 -9.20
C VAL A 133 -5.17 -24.68 -9.99
N ARG A 134 -4.23 -24.28 -10.86
CA ARG A 134 -3.53 -25.21 -11.78
C ARG A 134 -2.11 -25.57 -11.35
N THR A 135 -1.65 -25.07 -10.20
CA THR A 135 -0.31 -25.34 -9.69
C THR A 135 -0.27 -25.26 -8.18
N ASP A 136 0.46 -26.17 -7.55
CA ASP A 136 0.64 -26.18 -6.09
C ASP A 136 1.41 -24.95 -5.58
N LYS A 137 2.16 -24.26 -6.46
CA LYS A 137 2.86 -23.01 -6.12
C LYS A 137 1.94 -21.83 -5.84
N ALA A 138 0.69 -21.92 -6.29
CA ALA A 138 -0.35 -20.92 -6.07
C ALA A 138 -1.11 -21.13 -4.76
N LEU A 139 -0.80 -22.20 -4.02
CA LEU A 139 -1.44 -22.49 -2.75
C LEU A 139 -1.01 -21.46 -1.70
N GLU A 140 -1.81 -21.42 -0.64
CA GLU A 140 -1.54 -20.61 0.53
C GLU A 140 -0.18 -20.94 1.13
N VAL A 141 0.57 -19.88 1.47
CA VAL A 141 1.83 -20.00 2.20
C VAL A 141 1.56 -19.74 3.68
N PRO A 142 1.83 -20.72 4.57
CA PRO A 142 1.65 -20.54 6.00
C PRO A 142 2.45 -19.36 6.53
N LEU A 143 1.87 -18.65 7.51
CA LEU A 143 2.44 -17.43 8.09
C LEU A 143 3.88 -17.63 8.62
N GLU A 144 4.17 -18.80 9.19
CA GLU A 144 5.48 -19.18 9.73
C GLU A 144 6.59 -19.24 8.68
N THR A 145 6.20 -19.48 7.43
CA THR A 145 7.10 -19.57 6.27
C THR A 145 6.94 -18.39 5.32
N PHE A 146 5.97 -17.51 5.56
CA PHE A 146 5.75 -16.32 4.76
C PHE A 146 6.88 -15.33 5.05
N ALA A 147 7.56 -14.88 4.00
CA ALA A 147 8.72 -14.01 4.19
C ALA A 147 8.32 -12.67 4.81
N ARG A 148 8.91 -12.32 5.96
CA ARG A 148 8.61 -11.08 6.70
C ARG A 148 8.61 -9.83 5.84
N ARG A 149 9.68 -9.65 5.04
CA ARG A 149 9.90 -8.49 4.18
C ARG A 149 9.12 -8.52 2.86
N ASN A 150 8.22 -9.48 2.67
CA ASN A 150 7.14 -9.28 1.69
C ASN A 150 6.19 -8.16 2.14
N MET A 151 6.19 -7.83 3.44
CA MET A 151 5.41 -6.74 4.01
C MET A 151 6.31 -5.54 4.31
N VAL A 152 5.95 -4.38 3.77
CA VAL A 152 6.74 -3.15 3.81
C VAL A 152 6.92 -2.65 5.24
N ARG A 153 5.91 -2.76 6.13
CA ARG A 153 6.06 -2.35 7.54
C ARG A 153 7.19 -3.13 8.24
N ASN A 154 7.32 -4.42 7.95
CA ASN A 154 8.43 -5.23 8.46
C ASN A 154 9.76 -4.82 7.82
N THR A 155 9.78 -4.52 6.52
CA THR A 155 10.96 -3.97 5.83
C THR A 155 11.43 -2.65 6.45
N LEU A 156 10.52 -1.73 6.80
CA LEU A 156 10.87 -0.47 7.44
C LEU A 156 11.47 -0.68 8.84
N LYS A 157 10.88 -1.57 9.65
CA LYS A 157 11.41 -1.96 10.97
C LYS A 157 12.79 -2.59 10.86
N ASP A 158 12.97 -3.53 9.94
CA ASP A 158 14.25 -4.16 9.68
C ASP A 158 15.29 -3.15 9.14
N GLY A 159 14.86 -2.09 8.44
CA GLY A 159 15.72 -0.99 8.02
C GLY A 159 16.31 -0.20 9.18
N LEU A 160 15.53 0.05 10.22
CA LEU A 160 16.01 0.66 11.46
C LEU A 160 17.07 -0.23 12.15
N LEU A 161 16.81 -1.54 12.22
CA LEU A 161 17.78 -2.51 12.78
C LEU A 161 19.08 -2.55 11.96
N LEU A 162 18.97 -2.52 10.63
CA LEU A 162 20.14 -2.52 9.74
C LEU A 162 20.95 -1.24 9.89
N GLN A 163 20.32 -0.10 10.17
CA GLN A 163 21.02 1.16 10.41
C GLN A 163 22.04 1.04 11.55
N ASP A 164 21.72 0.33 12.62
CA ASP A 164 22.64 0.13 13.75
C ASP A 164 23.85 -0.72 13.34
N SER A 165 23.68 -1.64 12.40
CA SER A 165 24.74 -2.55 11.94
C SER A 165 25.57 -2.00 10.77
N LEU A 166 24.95 -1.25 9.86
CA LEU A 166 25.55 -0.75 8.62
C LEU A 166 25.90 0.74 8.68
N GLY A 167 25.45 1.45 9.71
CA GLY A 167 25.55 2.91 9.82
C GLY A 167 24.55 3.67 8.94
N LYS A 168 23.78 2.98 8.09
CA LYS A 168 22.75 3.57 7.23
C LYS A 168 21.56 2.62 7.09
N ASN A 169 20.35 3.18 7.10
CA ASN A 169 19.12 2.44 6.83
C ASN A 169 18.97 2.26 5.29
N PRO A 170 18.95 1.02 4.75
CA PRO A 170 18.76 0.81 3.31
C PRO A 170 17.31 0.93 2.83
N PHE A 171 16.33 1.02 3.75
CA PHE A 171 14.90 0.90 3.47
C PHE A 171 14.12 2.18 3.82
N VAL A 172 14.65 3.34 3.40
CA VAL A 172 14.03 4.66 3.60
C VAL A 172 13.12 5.02 2.41
N MET A 173 11.96 4.36 2.33
CA MET A 173 11.04 4.46 1.19
C MET A 173 9.76 5.26 1.53
N GLY A 174 9.22 5.97 0.55
CA GLY A 174 7.87 6.51 0.55
C GLY A 174 6.85 5.55 -0.06
N PHE A 175 5.57 5.87 0.00
CA PHE A 175 4.49 4.98 -0.42
C PHE A 175 3.77 5.49 -1.66
N ILE A 176 3.43 4.55 -2.55
CA ILE A 176 2.49 4.74 -3.66
C ILE A 176 1.55 3.53 -3.78
N GLY A 177 0.45 3.68 -4.50
CA GLY A 177 -0.40 2.57 -4.94
C GLY A 177 -0.51 2.56 -6.45
N SER A 178 -0.84 1.42 -7.05
CA SER A 178 -1.04 1.32 -8.50
C SER A 178 -2.17 0.38 -8.85
N THR A 179 -2.69 0.52 -10.07
CA THR A 179 -3.67 -0.44 -10.60
C THR A 179 -2.97 -1.65 -11.22
N ASP A 180 -1.91 -1.44 -12.02
CA ASP A 180 -1.33 -2.43 -12.94
C ASP A 180 -2.41 -3.14 -13.79
N THR A 181 -3.35 -2.32 -14.25
CA THR A 181 -4.38 -2.73 -15.21
C THR A 181 -3.76 -3.03 -16.58
N HIS A 182 -4.08 -4.20 -17.12
CA HIS A 182 -3.74 -4.60 -18.49
C HIS A 182 -4.90 -4.31 -19.46
N SER A 183 -5.87 -3.49 -19.04
CA SER A 183 -7.07 -3.14 -19.81
C SER A 183 -7.04 -1.71 -20.37
N ALA A 184 -5.90 -1.00 -20.25
CA ALA A 184 -5.74 0.40 -20.66
C ALA A 184 -6.75 1.37 -20.00
N THR A 185 -7.09 1.13 -18.73
CA THR A 185 -8.02 1.92 -17.92
C THR A 185 -7.31 2.60 -16.74
N PRO A 186 -6.38 3.53 -17.00
CA PRO A 186 -5.56 4.12 -15.94
C PRO A 186 -6.45 4.80 -14.88
N GLY A 187 -6.22 4.44 -13.62
CA GLY A 187 -6.94 5.02 -12.48
C GLY A 187 -8.38 4.49 -12.29
N ALA A 188 -8.80 3.46 -13.03
CA ALA A 188 -10.04 2.73 -12.75
C ALA A 188 -9.81 1.76 -11.58
N ALA A 189 -10.00 2.29 -10.37
CA ALA A 189 -9.76 1.61 -9.10
C ALA A 189 -11.00 1.59 -8.20
N GLU A 190 -12.19 1.92 -8.74
CA GLU A 190 -13.41 1.97 -7.94
C GLU A 190 -14.08 0.60 -7.89
N GLU A 191 -14.50 0.18 -6.69
CA GLU A 191 -15.16 -1.12 -6.48
C GLU A 191 -16.42 -1.30 -7.33
N ASN A 192 -17.17 -0.22 -7.57
CA ASN A 192 -18.47 -0.26 -8.24
C ASN A 192 -18.42 -0.34 -9.78
N ASN A 193 -17.26 -0.12 -10.39
CA ASN A 193 -17.07 -0.16 -11.83
C ASN A 193 -15.86 -1.00 -12.24
N TYR A 194 -15.30 -1.77 -11.31
CA TYR A 194 -14.21 -2.68 -11.59
C TYR A 194 -14.64 -3.75 -12.60
N VAL A 195 -13.90 -3.82 -13.71
CA VAL A 195 -14.16 -4.74 -14.83
C VAL A 195 -13.12 -5.87 -14.94
N GLY A 196 -12.24 -5.99 -13.95
CA GLY A 196 -11.05 -6.84 -14.03
C GLY A 196 -9.81 -6.08 -14.49
N HIS A 197 -8.71 -6.81 -14.70
CA HIS A 197 -7.36 -6.28 -14.78
C HIS A 197 -6.43 -6.95 -15.82
N LEU A 198 -6.90 -7.97 -16.52
CA LEU A 198 -6.21 -8.81 -17.52
C LEU A 198 -6.84 -8.72 -18.93
N GLY A 199 -7.63 -7.68 -19.21
CA GLY A 199 -8.19 -7.40 -20.52
C GLY A 199 -9.11 -8.51 -21.02
N ARG A 200 -8.71 -9.21 -22.11
CA ARG A 200 -9.54 -10.26 -22.72
C ARG A 200 -9.88 -11.39 -21.75
N ARG A 201 -9.00 -11.68 -20.78
CA ARG A 201 -9.32 -12.73 -19.80
C ARG A 201 -10.56 -12.37 -19.01
N ASP A 202 -10.87 -11.10 -18.77
CA ASP A 202 -12.00 -10.64 -17.93
C ASP A 202 -13.28 -10.35 -18.71
N ALA A 203 -13.31 -10.61 -20.02
CA ALA A 203 -14.45 -10.26 -20.88
C ALA A 203 -15.76 -11.05 -20.57
N GLU A 204 -15.73 -11.97 -19.60
CA GLU A 204 -16.83 -12.86 -19.22
C GLU A 204 -16.88 -13.07 -17.69
N TYR A 205 -16.85 -14.32 -17.22
CA TYR A 205 -17.11 -14.71 -15.82
C TYR A 205 -15.85 -14.80 -14.94
N THR A 206 -14.69 -14.78 -15.58
CA THR A 206 -13.35 -15.01 -15.03
C THR A 206 -12.94 -14.04 -13.94
N ASN A 207 -13.49 -12.81 -13.89
CA ASN A 207 -13.18 -11.90 -12.80
C ASN A 207 -13.63 -12.53 -11.46
N VAL A 208 -14.91 -12.91 -11.37
CA VAL A 208 -15.47 -13.61 -10.19
C VAL A 208 -14.93 -15.04 -10.08
N GLN A 209 -14.75 -15.74 -11.21
CA GLN A 209 -14.39 -17.15 -11.21
C GLN A 209 -12.89 -17.42 -10.91
N ASP A 210 -11.99 -16.68 -11.56
CA ASP A 210 -10.54 -16.93 -11.55
C ASP A 210 -9.79 -15.92 -10.67
N HIS A 211 -10.21 -14.65 -10.61
CA HIS A 211 -9.47 -13.55 -9.95
C HIS A 211 -10.18 -13.00 -8.70
N PHE A 212 -10.99 -13.83 -8.03
CA PHE A 212 -11.84 -13.43 -6.91
C PHE A 212 -11.11 -12.71 -5.77
N TYR A 213 -9.86 -13.09 -5.48
CA TYR A 213 -9.03 -12.49 -4.42
C TYR A 213 -8.29 -11.22 -4.86
N SER A 214 -8.33 -10.87 -6.15
CA SER A 214 -7.78 -9.59 -6.63
C SER A 214 -8.70 -8.43 -6.29
N ASN A 215 -8.19 -7.21 -6.31
CA ASN A 215 -8.95 -5.97 -6.09
C ASN A 215 -8.76 -4.98 -7.25
N PRO A 216 -9.45 -3.83 -7.26
CA PRO A 216 -9.29 -2.83 -8.32
C PRO A 216 -7.88 -2.19 -8.40
N GLY A 217 -7.07 -2.35 -7.35
CA GLY A 217 -5.75 -1.75 -7.20
C GLY A 217 -5.81 -0.36 -6.60
N GLY A 218 -4.65 0.24 -6.38
CA GLY A 218 -4.52 1.55 -5.73
C GLY A 218 -4.20 2.71 -6.67
N LEU A 219 -4.07 3.88 -6.07
CA LEU A 219 -3.59 5.10 -6.74
C LEU A 219 -2.41 5.71 -6.00
N ALA A 220 -1.46 6.22 -6.78
CA ALA A 220 -0.37 7.06 -6.31
C ALA A 220 -0.85 8.51 -6.26
N VAL A 221 -0.72 9.15 -5.09
CA VAL A 221 -0.92 10.58 -4.97
C VAL A 221 0.41 11.25 -4.72
N VAL A 222 0.68 12.33 -5.44
CA VAL A 222 1.97 13.02 -5.47
C VAL A 222 1.72 14.51 -5.23
N TRP A 223 2.28 15.05 -4.15
CA TRP A 223 2.22 16.48 -3.85
C TRP A 223 3.31 17.22 -4.64
N ALA A 224 3.02 17.48 -5.92
CA ALA A 224 3.86 18.27 -6.81
C ALA A 224 3.51 19.76 -6.77
N GLU A 225 4.48 20.63 -7.07
CA GLU A 225 4.28 22.08 -7.13
C GLU A 225 3.47 22.48 -8.38
N GLU A 226 3.60 21.69 -9.45
CA GLU A 226 2.88 21.87 -10.71
C GLU A 226 2.65 20.54 -11.42
N ASN A 227 1.74 20.53 -12.39
CA ASN A 227 1.45 19.36 -13.21
C ASN A 227 2.43 19.27 -14.41
N SER A 228 3.71 19.05 -14.10
CA SER A 228 4.77 18.80 -15.09
C SER A 228 5.51 17.51 -14.75
N ARG A 229 6.10 16.84 -15.76
CA ARG A 229 6.85 15.60 -15.54
C ARG A 229 7.97 15.78 -14.52
N ASP A 230 8.70 16.89 -14.63
CA ASP A 230 9.79 17.25 -13.73
C ASP A 230 9.32 17.46 -12.30
N SER A 231 8.25 18.25 -12.08
CA SER A 231 7.75 18.52 -10.72
C SER A 231 7.18 17.26 -10.05
N ILE A 232 6.47 16.43 -10.81
CA ILE A 232 5.97 15.12 -10.35
C ILE A 232 7.13 14.18 -10.01
N PHE A 233 8.13 14.07 -10.88
CA PHE A 233 9.31 13.24 -10.64
C PHE A 233 10.06 13.69 -9.38
N SER A 234 10.30 14.99 -9.23
CA SER A 234 10.96 15.55 -8.04
C SER A 234 10.14 15.34 -6.76
N ALA A 235 8.81 15.34 -6.85
CA ALA A 235 7.93 15.05 -5.72
C ALA A 235 7.98 13.59 -5.29
N ILE A 236 8.02 12.66 -6.24
CA ILE A 236 8.23 11.23 -5.96
C ILE A 236 9.63 11.00 -5.37
N ARG A 237 10.66 11.64 -5.91
CA ARG A 237 12.06 11.53 -5.44
C ARG A 237 12.21 11.97 -3.97
N ARG A 238 11.52 13.06 -3.58
CA ARG A 238 11.47 13.51 -2.17
C ARG A 238 10.43 12.78 -1.32
N LYS A 239 9.76 11.77 -1.86
CA LYS A 239 8.79 10.88 -1.18
C LYS A 239 7.55 11.60 -0.64
N GLU A 240 7.23 12.79 -1.16
CA GLU A 240 6.04 13.53 -0.75
C GLU A 240 4.80 12.98 -1.48
N THR A 241 4.53 11.72 -1.17
CA THR A 241 3.56 10.86 -1.82
C THR A 241 2.74 10.11 -0.78
N TYR A 242 1.62 9.56 -1.21
CA TYR A 242 0.87 8.60 -0.42
C TYR A 242 0.15 7.60 -1.32
N ALA A 243 -0.11 6.42 -0.78
CA ALA A 243 -0.87 5.37 -1.43
C ALA A 243 -2.35 5.48 -1.04
N THR A 244 -3.24 5.10 -1.96
CA THR A 244 -4.66 4.85 -1.67
C THR A 244 -5.02 3.46 -2.20
N SER A 245 -5.99 2.80 -1.59
CA SER A 245 -6.49 1.50 -2.06
C SER A 245 -7.51 1.57 -3.19
N GLY A 246 -7.78 2.77 -3.72
CA GLY A 246 -8.57 2.98 -4.94
C GLY A 246 -9.40 4.26 -4.91
N THR A 247 -9.84 4.65 -3.72
CA THR A 247 -10.53 5.92 -3.46
C THR A 247 -9.54 7.10 -3.45
N ARG A 248 -10.07 8.33 -3.47
CA ARG A 248 -9.27 9.57 -3.60
C ARG A 248 -9.35 10.48 -2.36
N PRO A 249 -9.10 9.98 -1.13
CA PRO A 249 -8.99 10.86 0.03
C PRO A 249 -7.74 11.75 -0.11
N GLU A 250 -7.81 12.95 0.46
CA GLU A 250 -6.67 13.84 0.56
C GLU A 250 -6.00 13.68 1.92
N VAL A 251 -4.69 13.45 1.92
CA VAL A 251 -3.89 13.27 3.14
C VAL A 251 -2.74 14.25 3.14
N ARG A 252 -2.59 14.97 4.26
CA ARG A 252 -1.46 15.84 4.58
C ARG A 252 -0.90 15.40 5.92
N PHE A 253 0.41 15.17 5.96
CA PHE A 253 1.11 14.73 7.16
C PHE A 253 2.45 15.45 7.24
N PHE A 254 2.73 16.06 8.38
CA PHE A 254 3.95 16.80 8.66
C PHE A 254 4.43 16.55 10.09
N ALA A 255 5.74 16.62 10.31
CA ALA A 255 6.34 16.64 11.65
C ALA A 255 7.18 17.91 11.83
N GLY A 256 7.12 18.53 13.00
CA GLY A 256 7.86 19.76 13.28
C GLY A 256 7.50 20.34 14.64
N ASN A 257 7.76 21.64 14.81
CA ASN A 257 7.30 22.38 15.99
C ASN A 257 6.02 23.15 15.66
N TYR A 258 4.88 22.60 16.08
CA TYR A 258 3.57 23.15 15.77
C TYR A 258 2.80 23.52 17.03
N ALA A 259 2.06 24.63 16.96
CA ALA A 259 1.08 25.01 17.96
C ALA A 259 -0.17 24.12 17.87
N ASP A 260 -0.82 23.87 19.00
CA ASP A 260 -1.98 22.98 19.08
C ASP A 260 -3.17 23.44 18.23
N ASP A 261 -3.27 24.75 17.99
CA ASP A 261 -4.34 25.39 17.24
C ASP A 261 -4.04 25.58 15.75
N LEU A 262 -2.92 25.05 15.23
CA LEU A 262 -2.48 25.23 13.84
C LEU A 262 -3.55 24.83 12.81
N CYS A 263 -4.40 23.85 13.13
CA CYS A 263 -5.53 23.43 12.28
C CYS A 263 -6.57 24.52 12.00
N THR A 264 -6.63 25.57 12.83
CA THR A 264 -7.56 26.70 12.65
C THR A 264 -6.98 27.83 11.82
N ASP A 265 -5.68 27.75 11.50
CA ASP A 265 -4.96 28.80 10.81
C ASP A 265 -5.16 28.72 9.29
N PRO A 266 -5.59 29.79 8.60
CA PRO A 266 -5.70 29.79 7.14
C PRO A 266 -4.35 29.58 6.42
N ASP A 267 -3.23 29.87 7.09
CA ASP A 267 -1.85 29.64 6.61
C ASP A 267 -1.28 28.29 7.09
N MET A 268 -2.10 27.38 7.61
CA MET A 268 -1.70 26.08 8.19
C MET A 268 -0.60 25.37 7.38
N LEU A 269 -0.84 25.14 6.08
CA LEU A 269 0.11 24.42 5.21
C LEU A 269 1.40 25.20 5.01
N ARG A 270 1.32 26.52 4.79
CA ARG A 270 2.50 27.38 4.60
C ARG A 270 3.39 27.35 5.85
N LYS A 271 2.79 27.39 7.04
CA LYS A 271 3.51 27.26 8.32
C LYS A 271 4.09 25.86 8.50
N ALA A 272 3.36 24.81 8.14
CA ALA A 272 3.83 23.43 8.22
C ALA A 272 5.10 23.22 7.36
N TYR A 273 5.09 23.62 6.09
CA TYR A 273 6.28 23.53 5.23
C TYR A 273 7.47 24.37 5.72
N ASN A 274 7.21 25.52 6.35
CA ASN A 274 8.29 26.41 6.83
C ASN A 274 8.92 25.97 8.16
N SER A 275 8.26 25.10 8.94
CA SER A 275 8.62 24.80 10.33
C SER A 275 8.70 23.31 10.64
N GLY A 276 8.76 22.48 9.61
CA GLY A 276 8.92 21.04 9.73
C GLY A 276 9.14 20.37 8.39
N VAL A 277 8.93 19.06 8.37
CA VAL A 277 9.08 18.21 7.18
C VAL A 277 7.75 17.56 6.82
N PRO A 278 7.42 17.44 5.53
CA PRO A 278 6.24 16.69 5.08
C PRO A 278 6.49 15.18 5.12
N MET A 279 5.43 14.40 4.90
CA MET A 279 5.50 12.96 4.61
C MET A 279 6.64 12.63 3.63
N GLY A 280 7.38 11.57 3.92
CA GLY A 280 8.58 11.19 3.15
C GLY A 280 9.87 11.89 3.60
N GLY A 281 9.78 12.92 4.44
CA GLY A 281 10.92 13.63 5.01
C GLY A 281 11.55 12.93 6.21
N GLU A 282 12.70 13.47 6.63
CA GLU A 282 13.40 13.08 7.84
C GLU A 282 13.53 14.31 8.75
N LEU A 283 13.16 14.15 10.02
CA LEU A 283 13.33 15.14 11.06
C LEU A 283 14.57 14.79 11.90
N GLU A 284 15.60 15.62 11.79
CA GLU A 284 16.79 15.49 12.63
C GLU A 284 16.55 16.06 14.03
N LEU A 285 16.87 15.26 15.04
CA LEU A 285 16.66 15.59 16.44
C LEU A 285 17.99 15.89 17.13
N SER A 286 18.15 17.12 17.59
CA SER A 286 19.27 17.52 18.46
C SER A 286 18.98 17.20 19.92
N ALA A 287 20.01 17.23 20.77
CA ALA A 287 19.84 17.01 22.21
C ALA A 287 18.85 18.00 22.88
N GLU A 288 18.72 19.21 22.32
CA GLU A 288 17.84 20.27 22.81
C GLU A 288 16.46 20.27 22.11
N SER A 289 16.22 19.39 21.14
CA SER A 289 14.96 19.34 20.41
C SER A 289 13.82 18.88 21.31
N GLU A 290 12.73 19.64 21.36
CA GLU A 290 11.46 19.20 21.96
C GLU A 290 10.87 18.01 21.18
N PRO A 291 10.01 17.17 21.82
CA PRO A 291 9.27 16.14 21.11
C PRO A 291 8.51 16.73 19.92
N PRO A 292 8.57 16.10 18.73
CA PRO A 292 7.92 16.63 17.54
C PRO A 292 6.40 16.62 17.68
N ALA A 293 5.77 17.63 17.10
CA ALA A 293 4.35 17.65 16.85
C ALA A 293 4.07 17.21 15.42
N PHE A 294 3.00 16.45 15.24
CA PHE A 294 2.57 15.90 13.98
C PHE A 294 1.26 16.55 13.54
N LEU A 295 1.30 17.31 12.45
CA LEU A 295 0.09 17.82 11.81
C LEU A 295 -0.47 16.74 10.88
N VAL A 296 -1.68 16.29 11.15
CA VAL A 296 -2.44 15.37 10.30
C VAL A 296 -3.68 16.11 9.83
N ALA A 297 -3.86 16.26 8.51
CA ALA A 297 -5.07 16.81 7.92
C ALA A 297 -5.57 15.91 6.79
N VAL A 298 -6.84 15.52 6.88
CA VAL A 298 -7.46 14.58 5.96
C VAL A 298 -8.80 15.10 5.44
N ARG A 299 -9.14 14.71 4.21
CA ARG A 299 -10.46 14.91 3.62
C ARG A 299 -10.88 13.66 2.88
N LYS A 300 -12.15 13.28 3.01
CA LYS A 300 -12.69 12.13 2.28
C LYS A 300 -12.67 12.34 0.77
N ASP A 301 -12.71 11.23 0.04
CA ASP A 301 -13.08 11.28 -1.37
C ASP A 301 -14.49 11.89 -1.50
N GLN A 302 -14.64 12.87 -2.39
CA GLN A 302 -15.95 13.46 -2.67
C GLN A 302 -16.78 12.57 -3.59
N GLY A 303 -16.12 11.70 -4.35
CA GLY A 303 -16.71 10.90 -5.41
C GLY A 303 -17.39 11.77 -6.47
N THR A 304 -18.51 11.28 -6.99
CA THR A 304 -19.33 11.97 -7.98
C THR A 304 -20.76 12.11 -7.49
N GLN A 305 -21.58 12.89 -8.20
CA GLN A 305 -23.01 12.98 -7.89
C GLN A 305 -23.73 11.62 -7.98
N ARG A 306 -23.26 10.71 -8.84
CA ARG A 306 -23.84 9.38 -9.03
C ARG A 306 -23.31 8.37 -8.01
N TYR A 307 -22.05 8.52 -7.61
CA TYR A 307 -21.35 7.64 -6.68
C TYR A 307 -20.67 8.52 -5.65
N PRO A 308 -21.39 8.95 -4.59
CA PRO A 308 -20.81 9.80 -3.56
C PRO A 308 -19.70 9.05 -2.84
N GLY A 309 -18.61 9.74 -2.51
CA GLY A 309 -17.51 9.12 -1.77
C GLY A 309 -17.87 8.83 -0.30
N THR A 310 -17.20 7.84 0.25
CA THR A 310 -17.43 7.31 1.60
C THR A 310 -16.82 8.21 2.67
N ASP A 311 -17.51 8.41 3.79
CA ASP A 311 -16.95 9.16 4.92
C ASP A 311 -15.80 8.37 5.58
N LEU A 312 -14.84 9.07 6.21
CA LEU A 312 -13.73 8.43 6.91
C LEU A 312 -14.20 7.91 8.27
N GLN A 313 -13.87 6.67 8.62
CA GLN A 313 -14.16 6.12 9.95
C GLN A 313 -13.17 6.68 10.98
N ARG A 314 -11.87 6.51 10.71
CA ARG A 314 -10.79 6.92 11.63
C ARG A 314 -9.48 7.19 10.91
N VAL A 315 -8.60 7.92 11.58
CA VAL A 315 -7.24 8.21 11.16
C VAL A 315 -6.29 7.72 12.23
N GLN A 316 -5.28 6.98 11.80
CA GLN A 316 -4.31 6.35 12.66
C GLN A 316 -2.91 6.89 12.34
N VAL A 317 -2.07 7.02 13.36
CA VAL A 317 -0.62 7.15 13.20
C VAL A 317 0.00 5.81 13.57
N ILE A 318 0.81 5.26 12.68
CA ILE A 318 1.58 4.03 12.90
C ILE A 318 3.01 4.42 13.15
N LYS A 319 3.51 4.07 14.33
CA LYS A 319 4.90 4.24 14.77
C LYS A 319 5.61 2.90 14.67
N GLY A 320 6.80 2.88 14.12
CA GLY A 320 7.76 1.78 14.27
C GLY A 320 9.09 2.32 14.75
N TRP A 321 9.73 1.63 15.69
CA TRP A 321 10.99 2.06 16.30
C TRP A 321 11.85 0.87 16.71
N VAL A 322 13.12 1.14 17.01
CA VAL A 322 14.01 0.18 17.66
C VAL A 322 14.33 0.71 19.05
N ASP A 323 14.13 -0.12 20.06
CA ASP A 323 14.38 0.27 21.45
C ASP A 323 15.87 0.16 21.82
N ALA A 324 16.21 0.56 23.05
CA ALA A 324 17.58 0.49 23.56
C ALA A 324 18.16 -0.94 23.68
N THR A 325 17.35 -1.99 23.54
CA THR A 325 17.78 -3.40 23.54
C THR A 325 18.06 -3.94 22.13
N GLY A 326 17.72 -3.17 21.10
CA GLY A 326 17.83 -3.58 19.69
C GLY A 326 16.63 -4.39 19.22
N GLU A 327 15.49 -4.32 19.92
CA GLU A 327 14.25 -4.95 19.48
C GLU A 327 13.39 -3.95 18.69
N ALA A 328 12.84 -4.41 17.57
CA ALA A 328 11.95 -3.61 16.75
C ALA A 328 10.50 -3.72 17.25
N HIS A 329 9.84 -2.58 17.39
CA HIS A 329 8.49 -2.45 17.91
C HIS A 329 7.59 -1.73 16.91
N GLU A 330 6.28 -1.87 17.09
CA GLU A 330 5.29 -1.06 16.41
C GLU A 330 4.11 -0.71 17.31
N GLN A 331 3.45 0.39 16.99
CA GLN A 331 2.23 0.82 17.64
C GLN A 331 1.32 1.52 16.63
N VAL A 332 0.02 1.22 16.72
CA VAL A 332 -1.03 1.87 15.96
C VAL A 332 -1.83 2.74 16.92
N ILE A 333 -1.92 4.04 16.64
CA ILE A 333 -2.58 5.03 17.49
C ILE A 333 -3.70 5.70 16.71
N ASP A 334 -4.94 5.56 17.18
CA ASP A 334 -6.06 6.34 16.65
C ASP A 334 -5.94 7.80 17.10
N VAL A 335 -5.84 8.73 16.15
CA VAL A 335 -5.68 10.17 16.45
C VAL A 335 -6.94 10.98 16.14
N LEU A 336 -7.82 10.46 15.30
CA LEU A 336 -9.10 11.05 14.92
C LEU A 336 -10.12 9.95 14.58
N GLY A 337 -11.39 10.18 14.90
CA GLY A 337 -12.47 9.23 14.59
C GLY A 337 -12.59 8.09 15.59
N ASP A 338 -13.40 7.09 15.25
CA ASP A 338 -13.75 5.98 16.14
C ASP A 338 -14.02 4.72 15.31
N ALA A 339 -13.43 3.59 15.70
CA ALA A 339 -13.68 2.29 15.07
C ALA A 339 -15.14 1.82 15.30
N ASP A 340 -15.76 2.23 16.40
CA ASP A 340 -17.12 1.83 16.82
C ASP A 340 -18.18 2.86 16.41
N ASN A 341 -17.95 3.64 15.35
CA ASN A 341 -18.87 4.69 14.88
C ASN A 341 -20.23 4.18 14.33
N GLY A 342 -20.48 2.87 14.39
CA GLY A 342 -21.72 2.24 13.94
C GLY A 342 -21.89 2.17 12.42
N ALA A 343 -20.86 2.52 11.65
CA ALA A 343 -20.91 2.43 10.20
C ALA A 343 -20.89 0.97 9.72
N SER A 344 -21.69 0.68 8.70
CA SER A 344 -21.86 -0.67 8.13
C SER A 344 -22.35 -0.58 6.68
N VAL A 345 -22.80 -1.71 6.12
CA VAL A 345 -23.48 -1.74 4.82
C VAL A 345 -24.87 -2.35 4.95
N ASP A 346 -25.82 -1.87 4.17
CA ASP A 346 -27.11 -2.53 4.03
C ASP A 346 -26.94 -3.84 3.24
N ALA A 347 -27.28 -4.96 3.86
CA ALA A 347 -27.06 -6.30 3.30
C ALA A 347 -27.83 -6.56 1.98
N SER A 348 -28.90 -5.81 1.71
CA SER A 348 -29.75 -6.02 0.54
C SER A 348 -29.34 -5.17 -0.66
N SER A 349 -28.85 -3.96 -0.41
CA SER A 349 -28.59 -2.93 -1.43
C SER A 349 -27.11 -2.56 -1.57
N CYS A 350 -26.26 -3.03 -0.65
CA CYS A 350 -24.85 -2.63 -0.55
C CYS A 350 -24.63 -1.13 -0.31
N ALA A 351 -25.67 -0.38 0.08
CA ALA A 351 -25.55 1.02 0.43
C ALA A 351 -24.78 1.16 1.76
N PRO A 352 -23.78 2.05 1.86
CA PRO A 352 -23.15 2.38 3.14
C PRO A 352 -24.17 2.96 4.13
N VAL A 353 -24.04 2.59 5.40
CA VAL A 353 -24.87 3.03 6.52
C VAL A 353 -23.97 3.67 7.57
N GLY A 354 -24.45 4.72 8.22
CA GLY A 354 -23.70 5.47 9.23
C GLY A 354 -22.99 6.70 8.66
N GLU A 355 -22.45 7.52 9.57
CA GLU A 355 -21.71 8.73 9.23
C GLU A 355 -20.25 8.60 9.68
N GLY A 356 -19.38 9.42 9.11
CA GLY A 356 -17.99 9.50 9.53
C GLY A 356 -17.43 10.90 9.36
N LEU A 357 -16.11 11.03 9.43
CA LEU A 357 -15.41 12.28 9.23
C LEU A 357 -15.36 12.60 7.72
N LYS A 358 -15.84 13.80 7.35
CA LYS A 358 -15.72 14.32 5.97
C LYS A 358 -14.40 15.04 5.76
N HIS A 359 -13.94 15.71 6.79
CA HIS A 359 -12.63 16.35 6.92
C HIS A 359 -12.26 16.33 8.40
N ALA A 360 -10.97 16.24 8.69
CA ALA A 360 -10.46 16.33 10.06
C ALA A 360 -9.03 16.83 10.06
N CYS A 361 -8.65 17.52 11.14
CA CYS A 361 -7.29 18.01 11.34
C CYS A 361 -6.94 17.91 12.82
N THR A 362 -5.72 17.47 13.11
CA THR A 362 -5.16 17.46 14.47
C THR A 362 -3.67 17.78 14.45
N VAL A 363 -3.21 18.39 15.54
CA VAL A 363 -1.79 18.45 15.90
C VAL A 363 -1.59 17.46 17.03
N TRP A 364 -1.05 16.29 16.71
CA TRP A 364 -0.84 15.19 17.63
C TRP A 364 0.62 15.16 18.12
N ARG A 365 0.84 14.71 19.35
CA ARG A 365 2.18 14.45 19.90
C ARG A 365 2.22 13.03 20.41
N ASP A 366 3.29 12.33 20.09
CA ASP A 366 3.56 11.00 20.63
C ASP A 366 3.86 11.11 22.14
N PRO A 367 2.99 10.61 23.02
CA PRO A 367 3.21 10.68 24.48
C PRO A 367 4.38 9.80 24.93
N ASP A 368 4.72 8.78 24.14
CA ASP A 368 5.77 7.79 24.41
C ASP A 368 6.99 8.05 23.51
N PHE A 369 7.19 9.31 23.11
CA PHE A 369 8.31 9.71 22.27
C PHE A 369 9.64 9.61 23.02
N GLU A 370 10.54 8.78 22.50
CA GLU A 370 11.90 8.66 23.02
C GLU A 370 12.91 9.14 22.00
N ARG A 371 13.62 10.23 22.34
CA ARG A 371 14.56 10.93 21.43
C ARG A 371 15.72 10.05 20.95
N LYS A 372 16.08 9.02 21.72
CA LYS A 372 17.21 8.14 21.41
C LYS A 372 16.83 6.98 20.50
N GLU A 373 15.55 6.83 20.19
CA GLU A 373 15.05 5.76 19.34
C GLU A 373 14.89 6.32 17.92
N ASN A 374 15.58 5.71 16.96
CA ASN A 374 15.26 5.96 15.56
C ASN A 374 13.87 5.37 15.30
N ALA A 375 13.01 6.15 14.65
CA ALA A 375 11.63 5.75 14.42
C ALA A 375 11.13 6.26 13.07
N PHE A 376 10.06 5.63 12.59
CA PHE A 376 9.24 6.14 11.50
C PHE A 376 7.79 6.28 11.96
N TYR A 377 7.10 7.24 11.37
CA TYR A 377 5.67 7.49 11.58
C TYR A 377 5.00 7.58 10.23
N TYR A 378 3.87 6.93 10.01
CA TYR A 378 3.00 7.22 8.87
C TYR A 378 1.54 7.23 9.27
N VAL A 379 0.73 7.92 8.48
CA VAL A 379 -0.72 8.00 8.68
C VAL A 379 -1.41 6.92 7.88
N ARG A 380 -2.33 6.18 8.50
CA ARG A 380 -3.33 5.35 7.81
C ARG A 380 -4.72 5.94 8.00
N VAL A 381 -5.41 6.19 6.90
CA VAL A 381 -6.81 6.64 6.89
C VAL A 381 -7.68 5.44 6.58
N LEU A 382 -8.74 5.22 7.34
CA LEU A 382 -9.71 4.15 7.12
C LEU A 382 -11.08 4.75 6.83
N GLU A 383 -11.71 4.35 5.72
CA GLU A 383 -13.05 4.76 5.35
C GLU A 383 -14.13 3.98 6.12
N ASN A 384 -15.38 4.43 6.09
CA ASN A 384 -16.48 3.56 6.50
C ASN A 384 -16.56 2.32 5.57
N PRO A 385 -17.07 1.19 6.04
CA PRO A 385 -17.17 -0.03 5.24
C PRO A 385 -18.08 0.15 4.02
N THR A 386 -17.69 -0.47 2.90
CA THR A 386 -18.46 -0.54 1.65
C THR A 386 -18.48 -1.98 1.13
N CYS A 387 -19.40 -2.29 0.21
CA CYS A 387 -19.33 -3.59 -0.46
C CYS A 387 -18.15 -3.63 -1.44
N ARG A 388 -17.38 -4.72 -1.36
CA ARG A 388 -16.29 -5.03 -2.30
C ARG A 388 -16.81 -5.24 -3.73
N TRP A 389 -16.00 -5.03 -4.76
CA TRP A 389 -16.37 -5.25 -6.16
C TRP A 389 -16.98 -6.64 -6.37
N SER A 390 -16.41 -7.66 -5.72
CA SER A 390 -16.86 -9.05 -5.87
C SER A 390 -18.30 -9.19 -5.39
N THR A 391 -18.67 -8.52 -4.30
CA THR A 391 -20.04 -8.51 -3.77
C THR A 391 -20.99 -7.83 -4.73
N LEU A 392 -20.58 -6.68 -5.29
CA LEU A 392 -21.38 -5.94 -6.27
C LEU A 392 -21.61 -6.75 -7.55
N GLN A 393 -20.58 -7.44 -8.06
CA GLN A 393 -20.69 -8.30 -9.25
C GLN A 393 -21.52 -9.56 -8.97
N CYS A 394 -21.36 -10.20 -7.82
CA CYS A 394 -22.20 -11.32 -7.40
C CYS A 394 -23.68 -10.88 -7.33
N GLN A 395 -23.97 -9.74 -6.69
CA GLN A 395 -25.35 -9.23 -6.60
C GLN A 395 -25.93 -8.89 -7.97
N ALA A 396 -25.14 -8.32 -8.88
CA ALA A 396 -25.56 -8.08 -10.26
C ALA A 396 -25.91 -9.38 -11.02
N ALA A 397 -25.31 -10.52 -10.65
CA ALA A 397 -25.65 -11.85 -11.17
C ALA A 397 -26.84 -12.52 -10.43
N GLY A 398 -27.40 -11.86 -9.42
CA GLY A 398 -28.49 -12.36 -8.58
C GLY A 398 -28.04 -13.26 -7.44
N VAL A 399 -26.78 -13.15 -7.01
CA VAL A 399 -26.20 -13.87 -5.86
C VAL A 399 -25.79 -12.86 -4.81
N ASN A 400 -26.41 -12.87 -3.63
CA ASN A 400 -26.08 -11.94 -2.56
C ASN A 400 -25.20 -12.62 -1.50
N PRO A 401 -23.89 -12.27 -1.41
CA PRO A 401 -22.99 -12.80 -0.38
C PRO A 401 -23.43 -12.54 1.06
N LEU A 402 -24.29 -11.54 1.28
CA LEU A 402 -24.78 -11.14 2.60
C LEU A 402 -26.13 -11.79 2.95
N SER A 403 -26.62 -12.72 2.12
CA SER A 403 -27.92 -13.39 2.28
C SER A 403 -27.75 -14.83 2.77
N GLU A 404 -28.62 -15.27 3.68
CA GLU A 404 -28.70 -16.69 4.09
C GLU A 404 -29.04 -17.64 2.93
N SER A 405 -29.61 -17.12 1.83
CA SER A 405 -29.92 -17.90 0.63
C SER A 405 -28.81 -17.85 -0.43
N CYS A 406 -27.59 -17.41 -0.10
CA CYS A 406 -26.51 -17.22 -1.07
C CYS A 406 -26.26 -18.49 -1.89
N ASP A 407 -26.10 -19.65 -1.25
CA ASP A 407 -25.78 -20.90 -1.95
C ASP A 407 -26.84 -21.28 -2.99
N THR A 408 -28.12 -21.19 -2.63
CA THR A 408 -29.23 -21.46 -3.56
C THR A 408 -29.24 -20.46 -4.73
N GLN A 409 -28.90 -19.20 -4.46
CA GLN A 409 -28.78 -18.18 -5.49
C GLN A 409 -27.59 -18.46 -6.43
N ALA A 410 -26.45 -18.89 -5.89
CA ALA A 410 -25.25 -19.26 -6.64
C ALA A 410 -25.50 -20.48 -7.54
N GLU A 411 -26.21 -21.51 -7.06
CA GLU A 411 -26.62 -22.65 -7.89
C GLU A 411 -27.45 -22.20 -9.11
N ALA A 412 -28.45 -21.33 -8.88
CA ALA A 412 -29.28 -20.80 -9.95
C ALA A 412 -28.50 -19.91 -10.93
N ALA A 413 -27.57 -19.09 -10.43
CA ALA A 413 -26.72 -18.24 -11.25
C ALA A 413 -25.72 -19.05 -12.08
N ASN A 414 -25.12 -20.10 -11.51
CA ASN A 414 -24.25 -21.04 -12.21
C ASN A 414 -24.99 -21.74 -13.36
N ALA A 415 -26.22 -22.19 -13.13
CA ALA A 415 -27.04 -22.79 -14.19
C ALA A 415 -27.29 -21.81 -15.35
N ARG A 416 -27.57 -20.53 -15.07
CA ARG A 416 -27.72 -19.48 -16.10
C ARG A 416 -26.42 -19.20 -16.84
N ALA A 417 -25.30 -19.12 -16.13
CA ALA A 417 -23.98 -18.87 -16.72
C ALA A 417 -23.57 -20.01 -17.67
N GLN A 418 -23.77 -21.27 -17.27
CA GLN A 418 -23.48 -22.45 -18.09
C GLN A 418 -24.34 -22.52 -19.34
N GLN A 419 -25.63 -22.15 -19.25
CA GLN A 419 -26.51 -22.00 -20.43
C GLN A 419 -26.01 -20.92 -21.39
N SER A 420 -25.28 -19.93 -20.87
CA SER A 420 -24.69 -18.83 -21.62
C SER A 420 -23.23 -19.10 -22.04
N GLY A 421 -22.74 -20.34 -21.88
CA GLY A 421 -21.43 -20.79 -22.35
C GLY A 421 -20.30 -20.79 -21.30
N ALA A 422 -20.60 -20.45 -20.04
CA ALA A 422 -19.59 -20.52 -18.97
C ALA A 422 -19.11 -21.96 -18.74
N THR A 423 -17.81 -22.12 -18.48
CA THR A 423 -17.22 -23.41 -18.13
C THR A 423 -16.99 -23.48 -16.62
N GLY A 424 -17.44 -24.57 -16.00
CA GLY A 424 -17.17 -24.83 -14.58
C GLY A 424 -18.10 -24.09 -13.62
N ASP A 425 -17.59 -23.88 -12.42
CA ASP A 425 -18.26 -23.17 -11.34
C ASP A 425 -17.81 -21.70 -11.34
N VAL A 426 -18.77 -20.78 -11.46
CA VAL A 426 -18.53 -19.34 -11.57
C VAL A 426 -18.81 -18.65 -10.23
N PHE A 427 -19.97 -18.92 -9.63
CA PHE A 427 -20.51 -18.09 -8.56
C PHE A 427 -20.44 -18.69 -7.16
N SER A 428 -20.00 -19.94 -6.96
CA SER A 428 -19.96 -20.49 -5.58
C SER A 428 -18.99 -19.73 -4.67
N LYS A 429 -17.93 -19.12 -5.21
CA LYS A 429 -17.03 -18.25 -4.43
C LYS A 429 -17.72 -17.03 -3.84
N CYS A 430 -18.83 -16.57 -4.42
CA CYS A 430 -19.64 -15.49 -3.86
C CYS A 430 -20.20 -15.83 -2.47
N CYS A 431 -20.30 -17.11 -2.13
CA CYS A 431 -20.94 -17.59 -0.90
C CYS A 431 -19.94 -18.21 0.09
N MET A 432 -18.65 -17.92 -0.07
CA MET A 432 -17.67 -18.29 0.97
C MET A 432 -18.02 -17.60 2.27
N ASP A 433 -18.11 -18.38 3.36
CA ASP A 433 -18.35 -17.81 4.68
C ASP A 433 -17.14 -16.98 5.11
N PRO A 434 -17.25 -15.64 5.24
CA PRO A 434 -16.13 -14.81 5.66
C PRO A 434 -15.59 -15.20 7.04
N ALA A 435 -16.41 -15.79 7.92
CA ALA A 435 -15.96 -16.28 9.23
C ALA A 435 -15.02 -17.49 9.13
N GLU A 436 -14.96 -18.16 7.98
CA GLU A 436 -14.04 -19.26 7.68
C GLU A 436 -12.91 -18.85 6.72
N GLN A 437 -12.81 -17.57 6.36
CA GLN A 437 -11.76 -17.06 5.48
C GLN A 437 -10.83 -16.10 6.22
N ALA A 438 -9.52 -16.37 6.15
CA ALA A 438 -8.50 -15.50 6.76
C ALA A 438 -8.36 -14.16 6.02
N PHE A 439 -8.52 -14.17 4.70
CA PHE A 439 -8.16 -13.05 3.82
C PHE A 439 -9.27 -12.63 2.85
N TYR A 440 -10.54 -12.96 3.14
CA TYR A 440 -11.67 -12.57 2.30
C TYR A 440 -12.83 -12.04 3.13
N SER A 441 -13.41 -10.92 2.68
CA SER A 441 -14.65 -10.37 3.22
C SER A 441 -15.52 -9.85 2.06
N PRO A 442 -16.86 -9.99 2.13
CA PRO A 442 -17.77 -9.36 1.18
C PRO A 442 -17.82 -7.83 1.33
N ILE A 443 -17.27 -7.30 2.41
CA ILE A 443 -17.20 -5.87 2.73
C ILE A 443 -15.73 -5.48 2.80
N VAL A 444 -15.41 -4.29 2.29
CA VAL A 444 -14.06 -3.72 2.28
C VAL A 444 -14.06 -2.41 3.06
N GLN A 445 -12.93 -2.09 3.67
CA GLN A 445 -12.66 -0.79 4.26
C GLN A 445 -11.48 -0.17 3.52
N GLU A 446 -11.83 0.67 2.54
CA GLU A 446 -10.88 1.43 1.75
C GLU A 446 -10.06 2.37 2.62
N ARG A 447 -8.84 2.68 2.16
CA ARG A 447 -7.82 3.30 3.00
C ARG A 447 -6.73 4.01 2.22
N ALA A 448 -5.98 4.84 2.94
CA ALA A 448 -4.82 5.54 2.41
C ALA A 448 -3.65 5.48 3.39
N TRP A 449 -2.42 5.58 2.89
CA TRP A 449 -1.18 5.53 3.67
C TRP A 449 -0.24 6.66 3.24
N SER A 450 0.06 7.60 4.14
CA SER A 450 1.09 8.60 3.88
C SER A 450 2.47 7.96 3.78
N SER A 451 3.39 8.51 2.99
CA SER A 451 4.80 8.17 3.15
C SER A 451 5.26 8.37 4.60
N PRO A 452 6.20 7.54 5.11
CA PRO A 452 6.71 7.71 6.46
C PRO A 452 7.49 9.01 6.62
N ILE A 453 7.36 9.63 7.80
CA ILE A 453 8.30 10.61 8.32
C ILE A 453 9.26 9.88 9.25
N TRP A 454 10.55 10.07 9.04
CA TRP A 454 11.60 9.48 9.86
C TRP A 454 12.01 10.46 10.95
N THR A 455 12.22 9.97 12.17
CA THR A 455 12.86 10.74 13.23
C THR A 455 14.21 10.09 13.51
N ARG A 456 15.27 10.85 13.27
CA ARG A 456 16.64 10.38 13.44
C ARG A 456 17.32 11.18 14.52
N GLN A 457 18.04 10.49 15.41
CA GLN A 457 18.95 11.18 16.31
C GLN A 457 20.06 11.81 15.46
N ALA A 458 20.26 13.13 15.59
CA ALA A 458 21.45 13.75 15.03
C ALA A 458 22.66 13.05 15.67
N ASP A 459 23.57 12.52 14.86
CA ASP A 459 24.78 11.86 15.34
C ASP A 459 25.44 12.79 16.36
N ALA A 460 25.29 12.48 17.64
CA ALA A 460 26.07 13.10 18.68
C ALA A 460 27.48 12.67 18.34
N GLU A 461 28.28 13.59 17.78
CA GLU A 461 29.67 13.40 17.40
C GLU A 461 30.24 12.21 18.14
N ILE A 462 30.50 11.11 17.42
CA ILE A 462 31.38 10.06 17.92
C ILE A 462 32.61 10.82 18.40
N PHE A 463 32.75 10.95 19.72
CA PHE A 463 33.74 11.80 20.33
C PHE A 463 35.12 11.40 19.81
N ARG A 464 35.71 12.26 18.98
CA ARG A 464 37.13 12.44 18.62
C ARG A 464 37.99 11.22 18.25
#